data_AF-A0A356QDC6-F1
#
_entry.id   AF-A0A356QDC6-F1
#
_cell.length_a   1.000
_cell.length_b   1.000
_cell.length_c   1.000
_cell.angle_alpha   90.00
_cell.angle_beta   90.00
_cell.angle_gamma   90.00
#
_symmetry.space_group_name_H-M   'P 1'
#
loop_
_entity.id
_entity.type
_entity.pdbx_description
1 polymer ?
#
loop_
_entity_poly.entity_id
_entity_poly.type
_entity_poly.pdbx_seq_one_letter_code
_entity_poly.pdbx_strand_id
1 'polypeptide(L)' 'MQQKPPSRKHSVSKTSNNWKKEHFDDQYVKQSWQDGYRSRASYKLLELDEKDKLFRNGMTIIDLGAAP' A
#
# COMPACT_ATOMS: atom_id res chain seq x y z
N MET A 1 10.53 44.40 -22.68
CA MET A 1 11.29 43.14 -22.52
C MET A 1 11.26 42.76 -21.03
N GLN A 2 10.57 41.69 -20.64
CA GLN A 2 10.59 41.18 -19.26
C GLN A 2 11.04 39.72 -19.33
N GLN A 3 12.19 39.40 -18.73
CA GLN A 3 12.75 38.04 -18.71
C GLN A 3 12.12 37.25 -17.56
N LYS A 4 11.67 36.03 -17.86
CA LYS A 4 11.06 35.09 -16.90
C LYS A 4 12.18 34.35 -16.14
N PRO A 5 12.08 34.13 -14.81
CA PRO A 5 13.15 33.47 -14.05
C PRO A 5 13.23 31.96 -14.37
N PRO A 6 14.40 31.32 -14.19
CA PRO A 6 14.58 29.91 -14.54
C PRO A 6 13.81 29.00 -13.57
N SER A 7 13.12 27.99 -14.11
CA SER A 7 12.42 26.98 -13.30
C SER A 7 13.42 26.09 -12.55
N ARG A 8 13.27 25.95 -11.23
CA ARG A 8 14.06 24.98 -10.45
C ARG A 8 13.71 23.56 -10.89
N LYS A 9 14.70 22.80 -11.38
CA LYS A 9 14.55 21.35 -11.60
C LYS A 9 14.57 20.67 -10.24
N HIS A 10 13.42 20.17 -9.78
CA HIS A 10 13.39 19.22 -8.66
C HIS A 10 14.03 17.90 -9.12
N SER A 11 15.19 17.56 -8.57
CA SER A 11 15.76 16.22 -8.73
C SER A 11 14.88 15.24 -7.96
N VAL A 12 14.13 14.41 -8.69
CA VAL A 12 13.44 13.26 -8.12
C VAL A 12 14.52 12.34 -7.54
N SER A 13 14.58 12.22 -6.21
CA SER A 13 15.61 11.44 -5.53
C SER A 13 15.52 9.98 -5.96
N LYS A 14 16.65 9.33 -6.26
CA LYS A 14 16.71 7.91 -6.69
C LYS A 14 15.96 6.95 -5.73
N THR A 15 15.91 7.31 -4.45
CA THR A 15 15.18 6.59 -3.39
C THR A 15 13.66 6.54 -3.62
N SER A 16 13.08 7.51 -4.31
CA SER A 16 11.63 7.59 -4.58
C SER A 16 11.11 6.61 -5.64
N ASN A 17 11.99 5.91 -6.37
CA ASN A 17 11.60 4.86 -7.32
C ASN A 17 11.72 3.45 -6.73
N ASN A 18 12.60 3.22 -5.74
CA ASN A 18 12.83 1.89 -5.19
C ASN A 18 11.64 1.36 -4.39
N TRP A 19 11.01 2.18 -3.54
CA TRP A 19 9.85 1.75 -2.74
C TRP A 19 8.64 1.35 -3.59
N LYS A 20 8.46 1.98 -4.76
CA LYS A 20 7.40 1.60 -5.71
C LYS A 20 7.67 0.22 -6.27
N LYS A 21 8.92 -0.04 -6.65
CA LYS A 21 9.34 -1.35 -7.18
C LYS A 21 9.16 -2.44 -6.12
N GLU A 22 9.59 -2.20 -4.89
CA GLU A 22 9.38 -3.10 -3.75
C GLU A 22 7.90 -3.42 -3.52
N HIS A 23 7.02 -2.41 -3.63
CA HIS A 23 5.57 -2.62 -3.51
C HIS A 23 5.01 -3.52 -4.62
N PHE A 24 5.45 -3.35 -5.87
CA PHE A 24 5.02 -4.20 -6.99
C PHE A 24 5.63 -5.61 -6.95
N ASP A 25 6.80 -5.77 -6.35
CA ASP A 25 7.47 -7.06 -6.19
C ASP A 25 6.94 -7.88 -5.00
N ASP A 26 6.13 -7.26 -4.14
CA ASP A 26 5.55 -7.91 -2.97
C ASP A 26 4.62 -9.08 -3.35
N GLN A 27 4.97 -10.26 -2.86
CA GLN A 27 4.25 -11.50 -3.18
C GLN A 27 2.80 -11.48 -2.66
N TYR A 28 2.55 -10.83 -1.52
CA TYR A 28 1.20 -10.76 -0.96
C TYR A 28 0.31 -9.79 -1.71
N VAL A 29 0.87 -8.77 -2.39
CA VAL A 29 0.09 -7.94 -3.32
C VAL A 29 -0.40 -8.80 -4.49
N LYS A 30 0.51 -9.57 -5.11
CA LYS A 30 0.16 -10.46 -6.23
C LYS A 30 -0.84 -11.54 -5.81
N GLN A 31 -0.61 -12.17 -4.66
CA GLN A 31 -1.51 -13.18 -4.12
C GLN A 31 -2.89 -12.59 -3.80
N SER A 32 -2.95 -11.37 -3.26
CA SER A 32 -4.24 -10.74 -2.92
C SER A 32 -5.14 -10.57 -4.15
N TRP A 33 -4.56 -10.30 -5.32
CA TRP A 33 -5.31 -10.23 -6.57
C TRP A 33 -5.80 -11.60 -7.03
N GLN A 34 -4.97 -12.64 -6.91
CA GLN A 34 -5.34 -14.01 -7.27
C GLN A 34 -6.47 -14.54 -6.39
N ASP A 35 -6.42 -14.23 -5.09
CA ASP A 35 -7.41 -14.69 -4.11
C ASP A 35 -8.66 -13.79 -4.04
N GLY A 36 -8.66 -12.66 -4.75
CA GLY A 36 -9.77 -11.70 -4.75
C GLY A 36 -9.87 -10.83 -3.49
N TYR A 37 -8.78 -10.71 -2.71
CA TYR A 37 -8.70 -9.81 -1.57
C TYR A 37 -8.44 -8.36 -1.98
N ARG A 38 -8.95 -7.43 -1.18
CA ARG A 38 -8.86 -5.98 -1.43
C ARG A 38 -7.45 -5.43 -1.25
N SER A 39 -6.67 -5.99 -0.34
CA SER A 39 -5.27 -5.61 -0.09
C SER A 39 -4.48 -6.77 0.51
N ARG A 40 -3.14 -6.67 0.49
CA ARG A 40 -2.26 -7.63 1.19
C ARG A 40 -2.50 -7.69 2.71
N ALA A 41 -3.12 -6.67 3.31
CA ALA A 41 -3.39 -6.65 4.75
C ALA A 41 -4.47 -7.67 5.15
N SER A 42 -5.30 -8.11 4.19
CA SER A 42 -6.32 -9.14 4.40
C SER A 42 -5.74 -10.42 5.02
N TYR A 43 -4.52 -10.83 4.66
CA TYR A 43 -3.90 -12.03 5.23
C TYR A 43 -3.64 -11.91 6.73
N LYS A 44 -3.16 -10.76 7.22
CA LYS A 44 -2.99 -10.53 8.65
C LYS A 44 -4.32 -10.48 9.38
N LEU A 45 -5.33 -9.87 8.76
CA LEU A 45 -6.68 -9.79 9.33
C LEU A 45 -7.31 -11.18 9.48
N LEU A 46 -7.11 -12.06 8.49
CA LEU A 46 -7.55 -13.46 8.56
C LEU A 46 -6.84 -14.22 9.69
N GLU A 47 -5.51 -14.08 9.80
CA GLU A 47 -4.74 -14.72 10.88
C GLU A 47 -5.19 -14.24 12.27
N LEU A 48 -5.46 -12.94 12.43
CA LEU A 48 -5.96 -12.38 13.68
C LEU A 48 -7.38 -12.87 14.00
N ASP A 49 -8.26 -12.93 12.99
CA ASP A 49 -9.61 -13.45 13.18
C ASP A 49 -9.62 -14.93 13.53
N GLU A 50 -8.72 -15.72 12.95
CA GLU A 50 -8.56 -17.13 13.30
C GLU A 50 -8.23 -17.31 14.79
N LYS A 51 -7.32 -16.47 15.33
CA LYS A 51 -6.88 -16.51 16.72
C LYS A 51 -7.91 -15.93 17.69
N ASP A 52 -8.42 -14.74 17.38
CA ASP A 52 -9.13 -13.89 18.34
C ASP A 52 -10.64 -13.78 18.07
N LYS A 53 -11.14 -14.32 16.95
CA LYS A 53 -12.56 -14.27 16.53
C LYS A 53 -13.10 -12.84 16.50
N LEU A 54 -12.37 -11.97 15.81
CA LEU A 54 -12.60 -10.52 15.77
C LEU A 54 -13.85 -10.12 14.98
N PHE A 55 -14.16 -10.82 13.89
CA PHE A 55 -15.19 -10.40 12.96
C PHE A 55 -16.57 -10.99 13.27
N ARG A 56 -17.58 -10.16 13.04
CA ARG A 56 -19.00 -10.52 13.14
C ARG A 56 -19.77 -9.90 12.00
N ASN A 57 -20.87 -10.54 11.60
CA ASN A 57 -21.74 -10.03 10.55
C ASN A 57 -22.25 -8.62 10.89
N GLY A 58 -22.20 -7.71 9.91
CA GLY A 58 -22.65 -6.32 10.06
C GLY A 58 -21.56 -5.33 10.50
N MET A 59 -20.33 -5.77 10.77
CA MET A 59 -19.23 -4.85 11.08
C MET A 59 -18.75 -4.10 9.83
N THR A 60 -18.39 -2.83 10.03
CA THR A 60 -17.66 -2.03 9.03
C THR A 60 -16.18 -2.02 9.40
N ILE A 61 -15.31 -2.40 8.47
CA ILE A 61 -13.86 -2.48 8.68
C ILE A 61 -13.19 -1.41 7.84
N ILE A 62 -12.29 -0.65 8.48
CA ILE A 62 -11.44 0.34 7.82
C ILE A 62 -9.99 -0.11 7.97
N ASP A 63 -9.34 -0.42 6.84
CA ASP A 63 -7.90 -0.63 6.77
C ASP A 63 -7.22 0.74 6.61
N LEU A 64 -6.46 1.17 7.62
CA LEU A 64 -5.74 2.44 7.60
C LEU A 64 -4.35 2.33 6.94
N GLY A 65 -3.95 1.13 6.51
CA GLY A 65 -2.60 0.85 6.05
C GLY A 65 -1.58 0.97 7.18
N ALA A 66 -0.60 0.05 7.21
CA ALA A 66 0.63 0.27 7.94
C ALA A 66 1.68 0.74 6.93
N ALA A 67 2.30 1.89 7.19
CA ALA A 67 3.58 2.21 6.56
C ALA A 67 4.61 1.14 6.98
N PRO A 68 5.54 0.73 6.09
CA PRO A 68 6.47 -0.38 6.34
C PRO A 68 7.30 -0.20 7.60
#